data_AF-A0A800F2R7-F1
#
_entry.id   AF-A0A800F2R7-F1
#
_cell.length_a   1.000
_cell.length_b   1.000
_cell.length_c   1.000
_cell.angle_alpha   90.00
_cell.angle_beta   90.00
_cell.angle_gamma   90.00
#
_symmetry.space_group_name_H-M   'P 1'
#
loop_
_entity.id
_entity.type
_entity.pdbx_description
1 polymer ?
#
loop_
_entity_poly.entity_id
_entity_poly.type
_entity_poly.pdbx_seq_one_letter_code
_entity_poly.pdbx_strand_id
1 'polypeptide(L)' 'MLDFCKDVLLRVSFNQALFRKELSKSVKWLNKRDRVMLRAWCLSTFGHLHGDVIIEAFKQIPVEQLS' A
#
# COMPACT_ATOMS: atom_id res chain seq x y z
N MET A 1 -9.97 -4.77 -7.93
CA MET A 1 -9.71 -4.48 -6.51
C MET A 1 -8.57 -3.47 -6.32
N LEU A 2 -7.49 -3.58 -7.11
CA LEU A 2 -6.37 -2.65 -7.05
C LEU A 2 -6.80 -1.17 -7.20
N ASP A 3 -7.59 -0.83 -8.22
CA ASP A 3 -7.97 0.58 -8.45
C ASP A 3 -8.86 1.13 -7.33
N PHE A 4 -9.78 0.32 -6.79
CA PHE A 4 -10.54 0.68 -5.60
C PHE A 4 -9.63 1.01 -4.40
N CYS A 5 -8.57 0.21 -4.18
CA CYS A 5 -7.59 0.50 -3.13
C CYS A 5 -6.87 1.83 -3.37
N LYS A 6 -6.47 2.12 -4.62
CA LYS A 6 -5.83 3.39 -4.99
C LYS A 6 -6.74 4.58 -4.72
N ASP A 7 -8.02 4.49 -5.10
CA ASP A 7 -9.02 5.54 -4.88
C ASP A 7 -9.22 5.85 -3.39
N VAL A 8 -9.31 4.80 -2.56
CA VAL A 8 -9.42 4.97 -1.11
C VAL A 8 -8.15 5.66 -0.57
N LEU A 9 -6.96 5.18 -0.95
CA LEU A 9 -5.68 5.73 -0.49
C LEU A 9 -5.49 7.19 -0.89
N LEU A 10 -5.90 7.58 -2.10
CA LEU A 10 -5.94 8.99 -2.53
C LEU A 10 -6.77 9.83 -1.57
N ARG A 11 -8.00 9.39 -1.28
CA ARG A 11 -8.94 10.12 -0.42
C ARG A 11 -8.45 10.27 1.01
N VAL A 12 -7.72 9.29 1.54
CA VAL A 12 -7.27 9.31 2.95
C VAL A 12 -5.82 9.80 3.15
N SER A 13 -5.11 10.10 2.06
CA SER A 13 -3.68 10.46 2.08
C SER A 13 -3.33 11.70 2.90
N PHE A 14 -4.31 12.57 3.18
CA PHE A 14 -4.14 13.77 4.01
C PHE A 14 -3.93 13.46 5.50
N ASN A 15 -4.26 12.25 5.96
CA ASN A 15 -4.12 11.84 7.36
C ASN A 15 -3.28 10.57 7.44
N GLN A 16 -2.09 10.66 8.04
CA GLN A 16 -1.15 9.54 8.12
C GLN A 16 -1.73 8.30 8.82
N ALA A 17 -2.49 8.47 9.91
CA ALA A 17 -3.07 7.35 10.64
C ALA A 17 -4.16 6.63 9.81
N LEU A 18 -4.97 7.39 9.09
CA LEU A 18 -6.00 6.83 8.20
C LEU A 18 -5.38 6.17 6.97
N PHE A 19 -4.36 6.80 6.37
CA PHE A 19 -3.58 6.23 5.27
C PHE A 19 -2.96 4.89 5.65
N ARG A 20 -2.29 4.82 6.80
CA ARG A 20 -1.72 3.59 7.36
C ARG A 20 -2.79 2.50 7.54
N LYS A 21 -3.94 2.85 8.09
CA LYS A 21 -5.07 1.92 8.32
C LYS A 21 -5.60 1.35 7.01
N GLU A 22 -5.89 2.18 6.02
CA GLU A 22 -6.43 1.72 4.75
C GLU A 22 -5.38 0.99 3.90
N LEU A 23 -4.11 1.42 3.94
CA LEU A 23 -3.02 0.72 3.26
C LEU A 23 -2.85 -0.70 3.79
N SER A 24 -2.91 -0.90 5.11
CA SER A 24 -2.86 -2.24 5.71
C SER A 24 -3.99 -3.14 5.22
N LYS A 25 -5.22 -2.61 5.06
CA LYS A 25 -6.34 -3.37 4.50
C LYS A 25 -6.10 -3.72 3.04
N SER A 26 -5.66 -2.75 2.22
CA SER A 26 -5.37 -2.96 0.81
C SER A 26 -4.32 -4.05 0.60
N VAL A 27 -3.22 -4.04 1.37
CA VAL A 27 -2.20 -5.08 1.31
C VAL A 27 -2.78 -6.47 1.62
N LYS A 28 -3.68 -6.58 2.60
CA LYS A 28 -4.31 -7.86 2.96
C LYS A 28 -5.30 -8.36 1.89
N TRP A 29 -6.03 -7.47 1.23
CA TRP A 29 -7.06 -7.85 0.26
C TRP A 29 -6.54 -8.17 -1.13
N LEU A 30 -5.38 -7.63 -1.50
CA LEU A 30 -4.83 -7.82 -2.83
C LEU A 30 -4.05 -9.12 -2.97
N ASN A 31 -4.14 -9.72 -4.15
CA ASN A 31 -3.28 -10.82 -4.55
C ASN A 31 -1.81 -10.35 -4.68
N LYS A 32 -0.89 -11.30 -4.80
CA LYS A 32 0.55 -11.06 -4.95
C LYS A 32 0.90 -10.03 -6.03
N ARG A 33 0.35 -10.19 -7.25
CA ARG A 33 0.64 -9.29 -8.38
C ARG A 33 0.17 -7.87 -8.09
N ASP A 34 -1.05 -7.73 -7.61
CA ASP A 34 -1.65 -6.43 -7.30
C ASP A 34 -0.95 -5.76 -6.10
N ARG A 35 -0.45 -6.52 -5.12
CA ARG A 35 0.37 -5.99 -4.03
C ARG A 35 1.66 -5.34 -4.54
N VAL A 36 2.35 -5.98 -5.48
CA VAL A 36 3.58 -5.42 -6.09
C VAL A 36 3.25 -4.12 -6.82
N MET A 37 2.18 -4.12 -7.62
CA MET A 37 1.72 -2.92 -8.33
C MET A 37 1.31 -1.81 -7.36
N LEU A 38 0.59 -2.14 -6.29
CA LEU A 38 0.19 -1.18 -5.26
C LEU A 38 1.40 -0.57 -4.56
N ARG A 39 2.42 -1.38 -4.22
CA ARG A 39 3.65 -0.90 -3.57
C ARG A 39 4.38 0.11 -4.43
N ALA A 40 4.62 -0.22 -5.70
CA ALA A 40 5.30 0.67 -6.64
C ALA A 40 4.55 2.00 -6.80
N TRP A 41 3.22 1.92 -6.96
CA TRP A 41 2.37 3.09 -7.09
C TRP A 41 2.34 3.95 -5.81
N CYS A 42 2.27 3.33 -4.62
CA CYS A 42 2.29 4.07 -3.34
C CYS A 42 3.61 4.81 -3.14
N LEU A 43 4.75 4.16 -3.44
CA LEU A 43 6.06 4.81 -3.34
C LEU A 43 6.19 5.98 -4.31
N SER A 44 5.72 5.81 -5.56
CA SER A 44 5.74 6.88 -6.55
C SER A 44 4.83 8.05 -6.21
N THR A 45 3.66 7.80 -5.59
CA THR A 45 2.63 8.82 -5.37
C THR A 45 2.79 9.51 -4.01
N PHE A 46 3.11 8.74 -2.97
CA PHE A 46 3.08 9.18 -1.58
C PHE A 46 4.42 8.99 -0.86
N GLY A 47 5.48 8.53 -1.54
CA GLY A 47 6.77 8.25 -0.90
C GLY A 47 7.37 9.44 -0.15
N HIS A 48 7.13 10.67 -0.65
CA HIS A 48 7.58 11.90 0.00
C HIS A 48 6.82 12.24 1.30
N LEU A 49 5.62 11.69 1.51
CA LEU A 49 4.77 11.95 2.68
C LEU A 49 4.75 10.77 3.67
N HIS A 50 4.67 9.56 3.13
CA HIS A 50 4.33 8.34 3.87
C HIS A 50 5.33 7.20 3.61
N GLY A 51 6.56 7.50 3.19
CA GLY A 51 7.56 6.50 2.79
C GLY A 51 7.83 5.44 3.85
N ASP A 52 7.95 5.84 5.12
CA ASP A 52 8.12 4.96 6.27
C ASP A 52 6.91 4.03 6.47
N VAL A 53 5.69 4.58 6.42
CA VAL A 53 4.43 3.84 6.53
C VAL A 53 4.30 2.81 5.40
N ILE A 54 4.66 3.19 4.18
CA ILE A 54 4.61 2.30 3.02
C ILE A 54 5.62 1.16 3.19
N ILE A 55 6.87 1.47 3.53
CA ILE A 55 7.89 0.44 3.74
C ILE A 55 7.44 -0.55 4.83
N GLU A 56 6.89 -0.04 5.93
CA GLU A 56 6.40 -0.88 7.04
C GLU A 56 5.22 -1.78 6.61
N ALA A 57 4.24 -1.24 5.89
CA ALA A 57 3.06 -1.99 5.46
C ALA A 57 3.41 -3.19 4.55
N PHE A 58 4.51 -3.10 3.80
CA PHE A 58 4.98 -4.16 2.89
C PHE A 58 6.14 -5.01 3.45
N LYS A 59 6.65 -4.72 4.65
CA LYS A 59 7.71 -5.51 5.31
C LYS A 59 7.26 -6.90 5.77
N GLN A 60 5.95 -7.12 5.98
CA GLN A 60 5.41 -8.38 6.48
C GLN A 60 5.10 -9.42 5.38
N ILE A 61 5.66 -9.28 4.18
CA ILE A 61 5.45 -10.25 3.09
C ILE A 61 6.69 -11.14 2.98
N PRO A 62 6.62 -12.42 3.36
CA PRO A 62 7.71 -13.37 3.13
C PRO A 62 8.05 -13.46 1.64
N VAL A 63 9.34 -13.53 1.34
CA VAL A 63 9.92 -13.66 -0.01
C VAL A 63 9.35 -14.87 -0.78
N GLU A 64 8.82 -15.88 -0.09
CA GLU A 64 8.20 -17.09 -0.68
C GLU A 64 6.94 -16.77 -1.50
N GLN A 65 6.36 -15.58 -1.36
CA GLN A 65 5.28 -15.12 -2.23
C GLN A 65 5.83 -14.30 -3.41
N LEU A 66 7.07 -14.50 -3.88
CA LEU A 66 7.65 -13.85 -5.08
C LEU A 66 8.05 -14.82 -6.20
N SER A 67 8.15 -16.13 -5.92
CA SER A 67 8.16 -17.22 -6.92
C SER A 67 6.77 -17.53 -7.46
#